data_AF-A0A8I0E3Y2-F1
#
_entry.id   AF-A0A8I0E3Y2-F1
#
_cell.length_a   1.000
_cell.length_b   1.000
_cell.length_c   1.000
_cell.angle_alpha   90.00
_cell.angle_beta   90.00
_cell.angle_gamma   90.00
#
_symmetry.space_group_name_H-M   'P 1'
#
loop_
_entity.id
_entity.type
_entity.pdbx_description
1 polymer ?
#
loop_
_entity_poly.entity_id
_entity_poly.type
_entity_poly.pdbx_seq_one_letter_code
_entity_poly.pdbx_strand_id
1 'polypeptide(L)'
;MLDEIDIQILNLLQENAKITNAELARRIGMAPSGALERVRKLESRGIIAGASVRLDPHRLGLTLSTFVLIKTNEPVGSSAIGHALAAIPEVLEVHWTAGEYNYLFKARVRDNEDQVA
;
A
#
# COMPACT_ATOMS: atom_id res chain seq x y z
N MET A 1 -3.32 19.47 -10.02
CA MET A 1 -2.07 19.71 -9.25
C MET A 1 -2.41 19.70 -7.77
N LEU A 2 -1.52 19.21 -6.90
CA LEU A 2 -1.65 19.31 -5.44
C LEU A 2 -0.98 20.61 -4.99
N ASP A 3 -1.59 21.32 -4.05
CA ASP A 3 -0.91 22.44 -3.37
C ASP A 3 -0.26 21.99 -2.06
N GLU A 4 0.45 22.90 -1.40
CA GLU A 4 1.17 22.60 -0.15
C GLU A 4 0.24 22.14 0.98
N ILE A 5 -0.98 22.69 1.06
CA ILE A 5 -1.97 22.31 2.07
C ILE A 5 -2.44 20.88 1.80
N ASP A 6 -2.71 20.53 0.54
CA ASP A 6 -3.07 19.16 0.17
C ASP A 6 -1.98 18.16 0.58
N ILE A 7 -0.69 18.51 0.39
CA ILE A 7 0.45 17.67 0.78
C ILE A 7 0.52 17.51 2.31
N GLN A 8 0.34 18.58 3.07
CA GLN A 8 0.32 18.53 4.54
C GLN A 8 -0.82 17.64 5.06
N ILE A 9 -2.01 17.75 4.45
CA ILE A 9 -3.16 16.90 4.77
C ILE A 9 -2.82 15.43 4.53
N LEU A 10 -2.24 15.10 3.38
CA LEU A 10 -1.86 13.73 3.02
C LEU A 10 -0.82 13.16 4.01
N ASN A 11 0.19 13.94 4.40
CA ASN A 11 1.19 13.51 5.38
C ASN A 11 0.54 13.19 6.74
N LEU A 12 -0.31 14.08 7.24
CA LEU A 12 -1.00 13.88 8.53
C LEU A 12 -1.95 12.67 8.50
N LEU A 13 -2.63 12.44 7.39
CA LEU A 13 -3.51 11.27 7.22
C LEU A 13 -2.73 9.97 7.08
N GLN A 14 -1.57 9.98 6.42
CA GLN A 14 -0.72 8.79 6.33
C GLN A 14 -0.11 8.41 7.68
N GLU A 15 0.21 9.38 8.53
CA GLU A 15 0.64 9.15 9.91
C GLU A 15 -0.50 8.63 10.78
N ASN A 16 -1.68 9.26 10.68
CA ASN A 16 -2.87 8.89 11.45
C ASN A 16 -4.16 9.14 10.66
N ALA A 17 -4.64 8.11 9.97
CA ALA A 17 -5.88 8.18 9.20
C ALA A 17 -7.14 8.43 10.07
N LYS A 18 -7.04 8.29 11.40
CA LYS A 18 -8.14 8.56 12.35
C LYS A 18 -8.10 10.00 12.90
N ILE A 19 -7.18 10.85 12.45
CA ILE A 19 -7.16 12.26 12.85
C ILE A 19 -8.49 12.92 12.51
N THR A 20 -9.06 13.66 13.46
CA THR A 20 -10.32 14.36 13.23
C THR A 20 -10.09 15.57 12.33
N ASN A 21 -11.09 15.97 11.53
CA ASN A 21 -10.98 17.18 10.70
C ASN A 21 -10.70 18.44 11.53
N ALA A 22 -11.19 18.51 12.78
CA ALA A 22 -10.90 19.63 13.67
C ALA A 22 -9.43 19.69 14.10
N GLU A 23 -8.81 18.54 14.37
CA GLU A 23 -7.38 18.47 14.70
C GLU A 23 -6.51 18.67 13.46
N LEU A 24 -6.88 18.08 12.33
CA LEU A 24 -6.23 18.28 11.04
C LEU A 24 -6.17 19.77 10.69
N ALA A 25 -7.31 20.45 10.78
CA ALA A 25 -7.45 21.88 10.51
C ALA A 25 -6.61 22.74 11.46
N ARG A 26 -6.54 22.38 12.75
CA ARG A 26 -5.71 23.07 13.74
C ARG A 26 -4.23 22.98 13.40
N ARG A 27 -3.75 21.81 12.99
CA ARG A 27 -2.33 21.58 12.65
C ARG A 27 -1.88 22.34 11.41
N ILE A 28 -2.77 22.52 10.43
CA ILE A 28 -2.49 23.22 9.16
C ILE A 28 -2.93 24.68 9.16
N GLY A 29 -3.47 25.19 10.28
CA GLY A 29 -3.85 26.60 10.43
C GLY A 29 -5.08 27.02 9.60
N MET A 30 -6.08 26.15 9.43
CA MET A 30 -7.29 26.45 8.66
C MET A 30 -8.59 26.16 9.41
N ALA A 31 -9.73 26.57 8.83
CA ALA A 31 -11.05 26.26 9.38
C ALA A 31 -11.39 24.75 9.20
N PRO A 32 -12.07 24.10 10.17
CA PRO A 32 -12.46 22.69 10.08
C PRO A 32 -13.25 22.31 8.82
N SER A 33 -14.14 23.20 8.35
CA SER A 33 -14.90 23.01 7.11
C SER A 33 -14.01 22.98 5.88
N GLY A 34 -12.96 23.81 5.84
CA GLY A 34 -11.99 23.84 4.75
C GLY A 34 -11.14 22.57 4.69
N ALA A 35 -10.70 22.06 5.83
CA ALA A 35 -9.96 20.79 5.90
C ALA A 35 -10.82 19.61 5.42
N LEU A 36 -12.09 19.54 5.86
CA LEU A 36 -13.05 18.52 5.42
C LEU A 36 -13.25 18.56 3.90
N GLU A 37 -13.45 19.74 3.32
CA GLU A 37 -13.65 19.89 1.87
C GLU A 37 -12.41 19.46 1.08
N ARG A 38 -11.22 19.80 1.57
CA ARG A 38 -9.95 19.38 0.98
C ARG A 38 -9.80 17.86 0.99
N VAL A 39 -10.06 17.20 2.12
CA VAL A 39 -10.02 15.73 2.23
C VAL A 39 -10.99 15.10 1.24
N ARG A 40 -12.26 15.55 1.20
CA ARG A 40 -13.26 15.06 0.24
C ARG A 40 -12.84 15.25 -1.21
N LYS A 41 -12.19 16.37 -1.52
CA LYS A 41 -11.66 16.62 -2.86
C LYS A 41 -10.51 15.67 -3.21
N LEU A 42 -9.65 15.33 -2.25
CA LEU A 42 -8.56 14.38 -2.45
C LEU A 42 -9.09 12.95 -2.64
N GLU A 43 -10.13 12.56 -1.90
CA GLU A 43 -10.85 11.29 -2.06
C GLU A 43 -11.58 11.21 -3.41
N SER A 44 -12.39 12.22 -3.75
CA SER A 44 -13.15 12.23 -5.02
C SER A 44 -12.27 12.29 -6.27
N ARG A 45 -11.05 12.84 -6.14
CA ARG A 45 -10.03 12.80 -7.21
C ARG A 45 -9.27 11.47 -7.29
N GLY A 46 -9.52 10.52 -6.40
CA GLY A 46 -8.82 9.24 -6.32
C GLY A 46 -7.38 9.35 -5.81
N ILE A 47 -6.98 10.50 -5.26
CA ILE A 47 -5.64 10.69 -4.69
C ILE A 47 -5.55 9.96 -3.35
N ILE A 48 -6.60 10.06 -2.54
CA ILE A 48 -6.81 9.14 -1.43
C ILE A 48 -7.60 7.96 -1.99
N ALA A 49 -6.90 6.87 -2.29
CA ALA A 49 -7.52 5.65 -2.81
C ALA A 49 -8.29 4.87 -1.72
N GLY A 50 -7.92 5.04 -0.45
CA GLY A 50 -8.56 4.40 0.69
C GLY A 50 -7.72 4.49 1.95
N ALA A 51 -8.24 3.93 3.04
CA ALA A 51 -7.54 3.79 4.32
C ALA A 51 -7.60 2.32 4.76
N SER A 52 -6.48 1.83 5.30
CA SER A 52 -6.37 0.46 5.80
C SER A 52 -5.89 0.44 7.25
N VAL A 53 -6.17 -0.65 7.94
CA VAL A 53 -5.67 -0.88 9.30
C VAL A 53 -4.40 -1.70 9.22
N ARG A 54 -3.29 -1.18 9.77
CA ARG A 54 -2.04 -1.92 9.88
C ARG A 54 -2.12 -2.89 11.05
N LEU A 55 -2.14 -4.19 10.74
CA LEU A 55 -2.13 -5.27 11.72
C LEU A 55 -0.70 -5.67 12.08
N ASP A 56 -0.49 -6.09 13.33
CA ASP A 56 0.76 -6.68 13.78
C ASP A 56 0.83 -8.15 13.28
N PRO A 57 1.74 -8.47 12.34
CA PRO A 57 1.80 -9.80 11.75
C PRO A 57 2.25 -10.88 12.74
N HIS A 58 3.10 -10.53 13.70
CA HIS A 58 3.60 -11.49 14.70
C HIS A 58 2.47 -11.96 15.61
N ARG A 59 1.57 -11.04 16.00
CA ARG A 59 0.38 -11.38 16.79
C ARG A 59 -0.64 -12.25 16.05
N LEU A 60 -0.55 -12.30 14.71
CA LEU A 60 -1.39 -13.16 13.87
C LEU A 60 -0.70 -14.48 13.52
N GLY A 61 0.53 -14.70 13.99
CA GLY A 61 1.36 -15.86 13.65
C GLY A 61 1.86 -15.88 12.21
N LEU A 62 1.91 -14.71 11.55
CA LEU A 62 2.40 -14.50 10.20
C LEU A 62 3.84 -13.94 10.26
N THR A 63 4.74 -14.73 10.83
CA THR A 63 6.07 -14.30 11.26
C THR A 63 7.11 -14.31 10.15
N LEU A 64 6.90 -15.06 9.07
CA LEU A 64 7.82 -15.15 7.95
C LEU A 64 7.41 -14.20 6.82
N SER A 65 8.34 -13.35 6.38
CA SER A 65 8.16 -12.46 5.22
C SER A 65 9.22 -12.79 4.18
N THR A 66 8.79 -13.05 2.95
CA THR A 66 9.69 -13.41 1.86
C THR A 66 9.58 -12.42 0.71
N PHE A 67 10.71 -12.22 0.04
CA PHE A 67 10.80 -11.49 -1.21
C PHE A 67 11.40 -12.44 -2.24
N VAL A 68 10.67 -12.68 -3.32
CA VAL A 68 11.03 -13.69 -4.30
C VAL A 68 11.11 -13.04 -5.66
N LEU A 69 12.24 -13.24 -6.33
CA LEU A 69 12.46 -12.84 -7.71
C LEU A 69 12.12 -14.02 -8.63
N ILE A 70 11.31 -13.79 -9.65
CA ILE A 70 10.94 -14.80 -10.63
C ILE A 70 11.46 -14.40 -12.00
N LYS A 71 12.19 -15.34 -12.60
CA LYS A 71 12.55 -15.31 -14.03
C LYS A 71 11.57 -16.18 -14.80
N THR A 72 11.00 -15.63 -15.85
CA THR A 72 9.94 -16.26 -16.65
C THR A 72 10.25 -16.13 -18.13
N ASN A 73 9.66 -17.01 -18.94
CA ASN A 73 9.68 -16.90 -20.39
C ASN A 73 8.35 -16.33 -20.94
N GLU A 74 7.66 -15.51 -20.14
CA GLU A 74 6.38 -14.92 -20.51
C GLU A 74 6.54 -14.01 -21.75
N PRO A 75 5.63 -14.09 -22.75
CA PRO A 75 5.70 -13.24 -23.93
C PRO A 75 5.68 -11.75 -23.56
N VAL A 76 6.37 -10.92 -24.33
CA VAL A 76 6.38 -9.47 -24.13
C VAL A 76 4.94 -8.93 -24.16
N GLY A 77 4.56 -8.19 -23.12
CA GLY A 77 3.22 -7.62 -22.96
C GLY A 77 2.20 -8.54 -22.28
N SER A 78 2.53 -9.81 -22.01
CA SER A 78 1.70 -10.66 -21.16
C SER A 78 1.95 -10.36 -19.67
N SER A 79 0.90 -10.51 -18.88
CA SER A 79 0.88 -10.31 -17.41
C SER A 79 0.15 -11.44 -16.69
N ALA A 80 -0.02 -12.59 -17.34
CA ALA A 80 -0.73 -13.74 -16.82
C ALA A 80 -0.07 -14.28 -15.55
N ILE A 81 1.27 -14.35 -15.53
CA ILE A 81 2.00 -14.79 -14.34
C ILE A 81 1.84 -13.77 -13.20
N GLY A 82 1.98 -12.48 -13.50
CA GLY A 82 1.77 -11.41 -12.51
C GLY A 82 0.38 -11.48 -11.86
N HIS A 83 -0.68 -11.67 -12.67
CA HIS A 83 -2.04 -11.83 -12.16
C HIS A 83 -2.22 -13.12 -11.34
N ALA A 84 -1.61 -14.24 -11.77
CA ALA A 84 -1.67 -15.49 -11.03
C ALA A 84 -1.00 -15.35 -9.64
N LEU A 85 0.15 -14.68 -9.56
CA LEU A 85 0.82 -14.37 -8.30
C LEU A 85 -0.04 -13.47 -7.40
N ALA A 86 -0.65 -12.43 -7.97
CA ALA A 86 -1.49 -11.50 -7.23
C ALA A 86 -2.79 -12.13 -6.69
N ALA A 87 -3.21 -13.27 -7.24
CA ALA A 87 -4.36 -14.02 -6.76
C ALA A 87 -4.05 -14.92 -5.54
N ILE A 88 -2.77 -15.11 -5.20
CA ILE A 88 -2.36 -15.91 -4.03
C ILE A 88 -2.59 -15.08 -2.75
N PRO A 89 -3.39 -15.55 -1.77
CA PRO A 89 -3.75 -14.77 -0.59
C PRO A 89 -2.56 -14.29 0.26
N GLU A 90 -1.49 -15.10 0.30
CA GLU A 90 -0.27 -14.81 1.04
C GLU A 90 0.63 -13.78 0.34
N VAL A 91 0.39 -13.51 -0.95
CA VAL A 91 1.13 -12.49 -1.72
C VAL A 91 0.52 -11.12 -1.43
N LEU A 92 1.35 -10.24 -0.88
CA LEU A 92 0.97 -8.88 -0.49
C LEU A 92 1.16 -7.88 -1.62
N GLU A 93 2.19 -8.08 -2.44
CA GLU A 93 2.59 -7.17 -3.50
C GLU A 93 3.25 -7.95 -4.64
N VAL A 94 2.96 -7.57 -5.89
CA VAL A 94 3.63 -8.09 -7.09
C VAL A 94 4.07 -6.90 -7.93
N HIS A 95 5.35 -6.88 -8.30
CA HIS A 95 5.97 -5.81 -9.06
C HIS A 95 6.63 -6.41 -10.29
N TRP A 96 6.42 -5.78 -11.45
CA TRP A 96 7.23 -6.06 -12.63
C TRP A 96 8.58 -5.37 -12.50
N THR A 97 9.66 -6.07 -12.81
CA THR A 97 11.03 -5.55 -12.65
C THR A 97 11.73 -5.44 -14.00
N ALA A 98 12.51 -4.37 -14.17
CA ALA A 98 13.49 -4.29 -15.24
C ALA A 98 14.75 -5.08 -14.85
N GLY A 99 15.34 -5.80 -15.80
CA GLY A 99 16.57 -6.56 -15.60
C GLY A 99 16.43 -8.05 -15.94
N GLU A 100 17.18 -8.90 -15.25
CA GLU A 100 17.21 -10.35 -15.51
C GLU A 100 15.93 -11.07 -15.07
N TYR A 101 15.30 -10.58 -13.99
CA TYR A 101 14.06 -11.13 -13.45
C TYR A 101 12.88 -10.30 -13.96
N ASN A 102 11.74 -10.95 -14.15
CA ASN A 102 10.53 -10.30 -14.66
C ASN A 102 9.64 -9.79 -13.54
N TYR A 103 9.63 -10.49 -12.39
CA TYR A 103 8.78 -10.15 -11.27
C TYR A 103 9.54 -10.20 -9.94
N LEU A 104 9.18 -9.29 -9.05
CA LEU A 104 9.47 -9.33 -7.62
C LEU A 104 8.12 -9.39 -6.91
N PHE A 105 7.89 -10.41 -6.09
CA PHE A 105 6.73 -10.42 -5.21
C PHE A 105 7.13 -10.54 -3.75
N LYS A 106 6.28 -10.00 -2.90
CA LYS A 106 6.38 -10.07 -1.45
C LYS A 106 5.26 -10.94 -0.93
N ALA A 107 5.61 -11.95 -0.16
CA ALA A 107 4.63 -12.80 0.51
C ALA A 107 4.85 -12.81 2.01
N ARG A 108 3.80 -13.19 2.73
CA ARG A 108 3.84 -13.39 4.16
C ARG A 108 3.06 -14.63 4.53
N VAL A 109 3.73 -15.54 5.23
CA VAL A 109 3.22 -16.85 5.60
C VAL A 109 3.42 -17.10 7.09
N ARG A 110 2.75 -18.14 7.60
CA ARG A 110 3.12 -18.67 8.92
C ARG A 110 4.49 -19.31 8.80
N ASP A 111 5.30 -19.13 9.83
CA ASP A 111 6.56 -19.87 9.93
C ASP A 111 6.23 -21.33 10.19
N ASN A 112 6.46 -22.16 9.18
CA ASN A 112 6.55 -23.60 9.31
C ASN A 112 8.05 -23.88 9.14
N GLU A 113 8.72 -24.48 10.12
CA GLU A 113 10.18 -24.73 10.14
C GLU A 113 10.73 -25.56 8.94
N ASP A 114 9.95 -25.84 7.89
CA ASP A 114 10.24 -26.86 6.86
C ASP A 114 10.09 -26.45 5.39
N GLN A 115 9.93 -25.17 5.01
CA GLN A 115 9.82 -24.81 3.58
C GLN A 115 10.71 -23.64 3.16
N VAL A 116 12.01 -23.92 3.05
CA VAL A 116 12.89 -23.29 2.06
C VAL A 116 13.57 -24.42 1.28
N ALA A 117 13.04 -24.72 0.09
CA ALA A 117 13.72 -25.48 -0.96
C ALA A 117 13.33 -24.87 -2.31
#